data_AF-A0A428XND2-F1
#
_entry.id   AF-A0A428XND2-F1
#
_cell.length_a   1.000
_cell.length_b   1.000
_cell.length_c   1.000
_cell.angle_alpha   90.00
_cell.angle_beta   90.00
_cell.angle_gamma   90.00
#
_symmetry.space_group_name_H-M   'P 1'
#
loop_
_entity.id
_entity.type
_entity.pdbx_description
1 polymer ?
#
loop_
_entity_poly.entity_id
_entity_poly.type
_entity_poly.pdbx_seq_one_letter_code
_entity_poly.pdbx_strand_id
1 'polypeptide(L)'
;MNLSRGMRRRRSPRWARWCVALGSALLVGSGGSLIAVQATLAAATSSVTQQDLLGSAKLPGKKRATLTGAKNILLVGIDARKNQASGTPIRSDSIILLHISADLRQGYLISLPRDSYVSIPAYDNGKMSWAGGKSKINAAFAYGSRGLNGPEALSRGFELLTVTVKKVTGITPDAGAIIDFQGFRKVVEVLGRVCMYVDEDTTSIHIGRDRSGKPA
;
A
#
# COMPACT_ATOMS: atom_id res chain seq x y z
N MET A 1 -35.21 -17.61 -72.08
CA MET A 1 -34.57 -16.84 -71.00
C MET A 1 -34.10 -17.82 -69.93
N ASN A 2 -32.79 -18.12 -69.87
CA ASN A 2 -32.09 -18.65 -68.69
C ASN A 2 -30.65 -19.01 -69.09
N LEU A 3 -29.66 -18.30 -68.54
CA LEU A 3 -28.29 -18.80 -68.45
C LEU A 3 -27.79 -18.55 -67.03
N SER A 4 -28.08 -19.50 -66.15
CA SER A 4 -27.46 -19.60 -64.83
C SER A 4 -25.98 -19.95 -64.98
N ARG A 5 -25.10 -18.95 -65.01
CA ARG A 5 -23.65 -19.16 -64.92
C ARG A 5 -23.28 -19.51 -63.49
N GLY A 6 -23.05 -20.81 -63.24
CA GLY A 6 -22.53 -21.31 -61.97
C GLY A 6 -21.17 -20.70 -61.65
N MET A 7 -21.11 -19.91 -60.58
CA MET A 7 -19.86 -19.32 -60.08
C MET A 7 -19.01 -20.43 -59.41
N ARG A 8 -17.96 -20.89 -60.10
CA ARG A 8 -16.97 -21.83 -59.51
C ARG A 8 -16.32 -21.17 -58.30
N ARG A 9 -16.67 -21.62 -57.09
CA ARG A 9 -15.97 -21.26 -55.84
C ARG A 9 -14.50 -21.68 -55.94
N ARG A 10 -13.60 -20.71 -56.20
CA ARG A 10 -12.14 -20.90 -56.12
C ARG A 10 -11.80 -21.31 -54.68
N ARG A 11 -11.37 -22.57 -54.49
CA ARG A 11 -10.91 -23.06 -53.20
C ARG A 11 -9.62 -22.32 -52.83
N SER A 12 -9.63 -21.65 -51.68
CA SER A 12 -8.45 -20.97 -51.12
C SER A 12 -7.24 -21.93 -51.11
N PRO A 13 -6.06 -21.50 -51.56
CA PRO A 13 -4.88 -22.36 -51.58
C PRO A 13 -4.46 -22.74 -50.15
N ARG A 14 -3.92 -23.96 -49.99
CA ARG A 14 -3.64 -24.54 -48.67
C ARG A 14 -2.67 -23.69 -47.85
N TRP A 15 -1.72 -23.01 -48.48
CA TRP A 15 -0.76 -22.10 -47.81
C TRP A 15 -1.45 -20.93 -47.09
N ALA A 16 -2.50 -20.35 -47.69
CA ALA A 16 -3.23 -19.23 -47.09
C ALA A 16 -3.99 -19.68 -45.82
N ARG A 17 -4.48 -20.92 -45.79
CA ARG A 17 -5.10 -21.49 -44.58
C ARG A 17 -4.08 -21.70 -43.46
N TRP A 18 -2.87 -22.14 -43.81
CA TRP A 18 -1.78 -22.29 -42.84
C TRP A 18 -1.31 -20.94 -42.29
N CYS A 19 -1.19 -19.90 -43.11
CA CYS A 19 -0.85 -18.56 -42.66
C CYS A 19 -1.91 -17.97 -41.71
N VAL A 20 -3.19 -18.14 -42.02
CA VAL A 20 -4.28 -17.66 -41.15
C VAL A 20 -4.29 -18.43 -39.83
N ALA A 21 -4.09 -19.76 -39.85
CA ALA A 21 -4.04 -20.58 -38.64
C ALA A 21 -2.84 -20.23 -37.74
N LEU A 22 -1.66 -19.98 -38.34
CA LEU A 22 -0.48 -19.55 -37.60
C LEU A 22 -0.68 -18.15 -37.01
N GLY A 23 -1.25 -17.22 -37.79
CA GLY A 23 -1.53 -15.85 -37.35
C GLY A 23 -2.52 -15.81 -36.20
N SER A 24 -3.62 -16.57 -36.27
CA SER A 24 -4.59 -16.65 -35.18
C SER A 24 -4.01 -17.32 -33.93
N ALA A 25 -3.17 -18.35 -34.08
CA ALA A 25 -2.48 -18.97 -32.94
C ALA A 25 -1.52 -18.00 -32.23
N LEU A 26 -0.76 -17.20 -32.98
CA LEU A 26 0.11 -16.16 -32.43
C LEU A 26 -0.69 -15.05 -31.72
N LEU A 27 -1.83 -14.66 -32.27
CA LEU A 27 -2.70 -13.63 -31.70
C LEU A 27 -3.35 -14.11 -30.39
N VAL A 28 -3.80 -15.36 -30.33
CA VAL A 28 -4.33 -15.97 -29.10
C VAL A 28 -3.22 -16.20 -28.07
N GLY A 29 -2.03 -16.63 -28.48
CA GLY A 29 -0.89 -16.83 -27.58
C GLY A 29 -0.38 -15.51 -26.96
N SER A 30 -0.27 -14.45 -27.75
CA SER A 30 0.13 -13.12 -27.28
C SER A 30 -0.95 -12.45 -26.44
N GLY A 31 -2.23 -12.54 -26.84
CA GLY A 31 -3.35 -12.04 -26.05
C GLY A 31 -3.51 -12.78 -24.72
N GLY A 32 -3.42 -14.11 -24.73
CA GLY A 32 -3.52 -14.95 -23.55
C GLY A 32 -2.41 -14.72 -22.54
N SER A 33 -1.16 -14.53 -23.01
CA SER A 33 -0.03 -14.22 -22.13
C SER A 33 -0.16 -12.85 -21.46
N LEU A 34 -0.65 -11.82 -22.17
CA LEU A 34 -0.91 -10.51 -21.57
C LEU A 34 -2.02 -10.57 -20.51
N ILE A 35 -3.10 -11.29 -20.78
CA ILE A 35 -4.20 -11.49 -19.83
C ILE A 35 -3.71 -12.27 -18.61
N ALA A 36 -2.90 -13.32 -18.80
CA ALA A 36 -2.34 -14.09 -17.70
C ALA A 36 -1.39 -13.27 -16.83
N VAL A 37 -0.54 -12.43 -17.43
CA VAL A 37 0.34 -11.51 -16.69
C VAL A 37 -0.47 -10.48 -15.91
N GLN A 38 -1.50 -9.87 -16.51
CA GLN A 38 -2.35 -8.94 -15.78
C GLN A 38 -3.15 -9.62 -14.68
N ALA A 39 -3.68 -10.82 -14.91
CA ALA A 39 -4.45 -11.57 -13.92
C ALA A 39 -3.57 -12.03 -12.75
N THR A 40 -2.34 -12.46 -13.00
CA THR A 40 -1.38 -12.83 -11.94
C THR A 40 -0.91 -11.61 -11.15
N LEU A 41 -0.65 -10.49 -11.82
CA LEU A 41 -0.33 -9.22 -11.14
C LEU A 41 -1.53 -8.72 -10.32
N ALA A 42 -2.74 -8.78 -10.86
CA ALA A 42 -3.97 -8.41 -10.17
C ALA A 42 -4.26 -9.34 -8.98
N ALA A 43 -4.06 -10.65 -9.13
CA ALA A 43 -4.18 -11.61 -8.04
C ALA A 43 -3.12 -11.37 -6.95
N ALA A 44 -1.87 -11.09 -7.33
CA ALA A 44 -0.80 -10.77 -6.39
C ALA A 44 -1.04 -9.45 -5.64
N THR A 45 -1.65 -8.45 -6.29
CA THR A 45 -1.99 -7.16 -5.66
C THR A 45 -3.36 -7.12 -4.99
N SER A 46 -4.24 -8.09 -5.23
CA SER A 46 -5.58 -8.16 -4.64
C SER A 46 -5.58 -8.38 -3.12
N SER A 47 -4.46 -8.83 -2.55
CA SER A 47 -4.24 -8.91 -1.11
C SER A 47 -3.85 -7.57 -0.46
N VAL A 48 -3.57 -6.54 -1.27
CA VAL A 48 -3.17 -5.20 -0.83
C VAL A 48 -4.38 -4.27 -0.96
N THR A 49 -4.98 -3.91 0.17
CA THR A 49 -6.03 -2.87 0.22
C THR A 49 -5.43 -1.52 -0.21
N GLN A 50 -5.57 -1.17 -1.49
CA GLN A 50 -5.18 0.13 -2.01
C GLN A 50 -6.27 1.15 -1.68
N GLN A 51 -6.04 1.96 -0.66
CA GLN A 51 -6.86 3.12 -0.35
C GLN A 51 -6.08 4.40 -0.61
N ASP A 52 -6.81 5.48 -0.93
CA ASP A 52 -6.23 6.80 -1.00
C ASP A 52 -5.94 7.31 0.42
N LEU A 53 -4.84 6.85 0.98
CA LEU A 53 -4.40 7.23 2.33
C LEU A 53 -3.87 8.66 2.38
N LEU A 54 -3.39 9.17 1.24
CA LEU A 54 -2.71 10.46 1.20
C LEU A 54 -3.68 11.63 1.09
N GLY A 55 -4.87 11.48 0.52
CA GLY A 55 -5.89 12.53 0.48
C GLY A 55 -5.33 13.91 0.11
N SER A 56 -5.50 14.89 1.00
CA SER A 56 -4.98 16.28 0.86
C SER A 56 -3.45 16.40 0.95
N ALA A 57 -2.76 15.39 1.46
CA ALA A 57 -1.31 15.39 1.60
C ALA A 57 -0.59 15.10 0.27
N LYS A 58 -1.31 14.72 -0.79
CA LYS A 58 -0.76 14.51 -2.13
C LYS A 58 -0.13 15.79 -2.68
N LEU A 59 0.97 15.63 -3.41
CA LEU A 59 1.51 16.68 -4.27
C LEU A 59 0.50 16.99 -5.40
N PRO A 60 0.15 18.27 -5.64
CA PRO A 60 -0.72 18.62 -6.76
C PRO A 60 -0.09 18.15 -8.09
N GLY A 61 -0.85 17.41 -8.90
CA GLY A 61 -0.45 16.98 -10.25
C GLY A 61 0.09 15.56 -10.41
N LYS A 62 0.41 14.81 -9.34
CA LYS A 62 0.85 13.40 -9.46
C LYS A 62 -0.34 12.43 -9.36
N LYS A 63 -0.93 12.05 -10.51
CA LYS A 63 -1.97 10.99 -10.60
C LYS A 63 -1.40 9.56 -10.59
N ARG A 64 -0.10 9.39 -10.77
CA ARG A 64 0.60 8.09 -10.76
C ARG A 64 1.97 8.25 -10.11
N ALA A 65 2.36 7.28 -9.27
CA ALA A 65 3.74 7.17 -8.80
C ALA A 65 4.63 6.89 -10.01
N THR A 66 5.30 7.92 -10.52
CA THR A 66 6.29 7.77 -11.58
C THR A 66 7.50 7.07 -10.96
N LEU A 67 8.00 6.00 -11.58
CA LEU A 67 9.17 5.25 -11.07
C LEU A 67 10.48 6.05 -11.16
N THR A 68 10.44 7.28 -11.66
CA THR A 68 11.60 8.15 -11.82
C THR A 68 11.80 9.08 -10.63
N GLY A 69 13.06 9.29 -10.24
CA GLY A 69 13.46 10.16 -9.15
C GLY A 69 13.30 9.55 -7.76
N ALA A 70 13.75 10.27 -6.74
CA ALA A 70 13.68 9.82 -5.36
C ALA A 70 12.23 9.56 -4.92
N LYS A 71 12.05 8.68 -3.92
CA LYS A 71 10.74 8.33 -3.35
C LYS A 71 10.76 8.45 -1.85
N ASN A 72 9.71 9.05 -1.31
CA ASN A 72 9.48 9.09 0.13
C ASN A 72 8.23 8.27 0.45
N ILE A 73 8.34 7.27 1.29
CA ILE A 73 7.23 6.39 1.69
C ILE A 73 7.05 6.50 3.20
N LEU A 74 5.87 6.88 3.65
CA LEU A 74 5.54 6.93 5.07
C LEU A 74 4.94 5.59 5.53
N LEU A 75 5.67 4.89 6.40
CA LEU A 75 5.28 3.62 6.99
C LEU A 75 4.74 3.87 8.40
N VAL A 76 3.51 3.43 8.66
CA VAL A 76 2.83 3.67 9.93
C VAL A 76 2.35 2.37 10.54
N GLY A 77 2.89 2.03 11.70
CA GLY A 77 2.41 0.95 12.55
C GLY A 77 1.30 1.45 13.47
N ILE A 78 0.15 0.79 13.48
CA ILE A 78 -1.00 1.17 14.33
C ILE A 78 -1.38 0.05 15.32
N ASP A 79 -1.74 0.43 16.54
CA ASP A 79 -2.51 -0.43 17.47
C ASP A 79 -4.00 -0.21 17.22
N ALA A 80 -4.51 -0.76 16.12
CA ALA A 80 -5.94 -0.83 15.84
C ALA A 80 -6.45 -2.26 16.12
N ARG A 81 -7.52 -2.37 16.91
CA ARG A 81 -8.12 -3.66 17.26
C ARG A 81 -9.46 -3.79 16.54
N LYS A 82 -9.75 -4.97 15.97
CA LYS A 82 -10.99 -5.24 15.21
C LYS A 82 -12.29 -4.96 15.99
N ASN A 83 -12.24 -4.99 17.33
CA ASN A 83 -13.37 -4.74 18.23
C ASN A 83 -13.20 -3.44 19.04
N GLN A 84 -12.44 -2.45 18.55
CA GLN A 84 -12.36 -1.16 19.24
C GLN A 84 -13.74 -0.51 19.26
N ALA A 85 -14.25 -0.25 20.46
CA ALA A 85 -15.48 0.51 20.64
C ALA A 85 -15.35 1.90 20.00
N SER A 86 -16.44 2.37 19.37
CA SER A 86 -16.55 3.72 18.84
C SER A 86 -16.07 4.73 19.87
N GLY A 87 -15.01 5.48 19.54
CA GLY A 87 -14.41 6.48 20.42
C GLY A 87 -13.06 6.10 21.03
N THR A 88 -12.58 4.87 20.89
CA THR A 88 -11.21 4.53 21.30
C THR A 88 -10.21 5.14 20.30
N PRO A 89 -9.24 5.96 20.75
CA PRO A 89 -8.30 6.60 19.84
C PRO A 89 -7.37 5.58 19.19
N ILE A 90 -7.32 5.54 17.85
CA ILE A 90 -6.30 4.79 17.13
C ILE A 90 -5.03 5.64 17.13
N ARG A 91 -3.94 5.11 17.65
CA ARG A 91 -2.63 5.80 17.68
C ARG A 91 -1.65 5.06 16.79
N SER A 92 -0.73 5.82 16.21
CA SER A 92 0.45 5.24 15.57
C SER A 92 1.54 4.97 16.61
N ASP A 93 2.01 3.73 16.66
CA ASP A 93 3.10 3.32 17.56
C ASP A 93 4.45 3.30 16.85
N SER A 94 4.45 3.15 15.54
CA SER A 94 5.65 3.23 14.72
C SER A 94 5.42 4.20 13.56
N ILE A 95 6.31 5.14 13.38
CA ILE A 95 6.26 6.11 12.29
C ILE A 95 7.65 6.11 11.67
N ILE A 96 7.78 5.58 10.45
CA ILE A 96 9.05 5.44 9.76
C ILE A 96 8.92 6.06 8.39
N LEU A 97 9.84 6.96 8.05
CA LEU A 97 9.97 7.50 6.72
C LEU A 97 11.05 6.73 5.96
N LEU A 98 10.65 6.04 4.90
CA LEU A 98 11.54 5.39 3.96
C LEU A 98 11.87 6.36 2.81
N HIS A 99 13.13 6.74 2.70
CA HIS A 99 13.65 7.47 1.55
C HIS A 99 14.39 6.53 0.61
N ILE A 100 13.94 6.43 -0.63
CA ILE A 100 14.62 5.71 -1.70
C ILE A 100 15.28 6.75 -2.60
N SER A 101 16.59 6.60 -2.76
CA SER A 101 17.44 7.41 -3.66
C SER A 101 16.91 7.44 -5.10
N ALA A 102 17.29 8.48 -5.85
CA ALA A 102 16.78 8.70 -7.21
C ALA A 102 17.19 7.62 -8.23
N ASP A 103 18.32 6.95 -7.98
CA ASP A 103 18.80 5.80 -8.77
C ASP A 103 18.17 4.46 -8.32
N LEU A 104 17.31 4.49 -7.28
CA LEU A 104 16.61 3.37 -6.68
C LEU A 104 17.54 2.28 -6.11
N ARG A 105 18.80 2.61 -5.78
CA ARG A 105 19.80 1.65 -5.28
C ARG A 105 19.94 1.63 -3.77
N GLN A 106 19.61 2.73 -3.12
CA GLN A 106 19.76 2.91 -1.68
C GLN A 106 18.43 3.30 -1.05
N GLY A 107 18.14 2.69 0.10
CA GLY A 107 17.01 2.99 0.96
C GLY A 107 17.49 3.44 2.34
N TYR A 108 16.91 4.50 2.86
CA TYR A 108 17.18 5.05 4.19
C TYR A 108 15.90 5.01 4.99
N LEU A 109 15.96 4.43 6.19
CA LEU A 109 14.84 4.41 7.12
C LEU A 109 15.09 5.42 8.23
N ILE A 110 14.14 6.33 8.42
CA ILE A 110 14.20 7.38 9.43
C ILE A 110 13.01 7.19 10.36
N SER A 111 13.30 6.76 11.59
CA SER A 111 12.28 6.60 12.63
C SER A 111 11.93 7.96 13.23
N LEU A 112 10.63 8.28 13.25
CA LEU A 112 10.08 9.41 13.98
C LEU A 112 9.54 8.92 15.33
N PRO A 113 10.14 9.32 16.47
CA PRO A 113 9.68 8.85 17.78
C PRO A 113 8.21 9.23 18.01
N ARG A 114 7.38 8.26 18.40
CA ARG A 114 5.92 8.45 18.57
C ARG A 114 5.53 9.57 19.55
N ASP A 115 6.41 9.84 20.51
CA ASP A 115 6.23 10.85 21.56
C ASP A 115 6.84 12.21 21.20
N SER A 116 7.35 12.39 19.97
CA SER A 116 7.89 13.66 19.50
C SER A 116 6.85 14.77 19.66
N TYR A 117 7.19 15.83 20.39
CA TYR A 117 6.27 16.93 20.66
C TYR A 117 6.28 17.95 19.51
N VAL A 118 5.22 17.95 18.71
CA VAL A 118 5.16 18.67 17.43
C VAL A 118 3.88 19.50 17.31
N SER A 119 3.89 20.48 16.40
CA SER A 119 2.68 21.23 16.05
C SER A 119 1.86 20.45 15.03
N ILE A 120 0.69 19.99 15.46
CA ILE A 120 -0.31 19.33 14.61
C ILE A 120 -1.25 20.43 14.06
N PRO A 121 -1.41 20.53 12.72
CA PRO A 121 -2.28 21.54 12.12
C PRO A 121 -3.75 21.31 12.47
N ALA A 122 -4.56 22.36 12.30
CA ALA A 122 -6.01 22.21 12.34
C ALA A 122 -6.47 21.25 11.25
N TYR A 123 -7.51 20.47 11.53
CA TYR A 123 -7.98 19.42 10.64
C TYR A 123 -9.44 19.10 10.88
N ASP A 124 -10.17 18.86 9.81
CA ASP A 124 -11.56 18.40 9.87
C ASP A 124 -11.69 17.11 9.06
N ASN A 125 -12.16 16.05 9.73
CA ASN A 125 -12.38 14.76 9.10
C ASN A 125 -13.82 14.55 8.61
N GLY A 126 -14.69 15.56 8.76
CA GLY A 126 -16.11 15.53 8.40
C GLY A 126 -17.04 14.97 9.49
N LYS A 127 -16.50 14.47 10.60
CA LYS A 127 -17.26 14.05 11.79
C LYS A 127 -16.90 14.86 13.03
N MET A 128 -15.62 15.19 13.19
CA MET A 128 -15.08 16.01 14.25
C MET A 128 -13.95 16.89 13.73
N SER A 129 -13.92 18.12 14.21
CA SER A 129 -12.84 19.06 13.91
C SER A 129 -11.83 19.10 15.06
N TRP A 130 -10.55 19.16 14.69
CA TRP A 130 -9.43 19.45 15.57
C TRP A 130 -8.94 20.88 15.30
N ALA A 131 -8.94 21.72 16.34
CA ALA A 131 -8.58 23.14 16.23
C ALA A 131 -7.09 23.39 15.91
N GLY A 132 -6.23 22.36 15.97
CA GLY A 132 -4.79 22.52 15.88
C GLY A 132 -4.15 22.75 17.26
N GLY A 133 -2.89 22.37 17.40
CA GLY A 133 -2.17 22.54 18.67
C GLY A 133 -0.85 21.76 18.72
N LYS A 134 -0.14 21.86 19.85
CA LYS A 134 1.05 21.03 20.09
C LYS A 134 0.66 19.75 20.84
N SER A 135 1.14 18.61 20.35
CA SER A 135 0.94 17.31 20.99
C SER A 135 2.03 16.34 20.53
N LYS A 136 2.00 15.12 21.07
CA LYS A 136 2.80 14.00 20.57
C LYS A 136 2.40 13.69 19.13
N ILE A 137 3.37 13.39 18.27
CA ILE A 137 3.12 13.17 16.84
C ILE A 137 2.13 12.03 16.58
N ASN A 138 2.12 10.99 17.41
CA ASN A 138 1.15 9.89 17.29
C ASN A 138 -0.31 10.31 17.51
N ALA A 139 -0.53 11.43 18.22
CA ALA A 139 -1.87 11.97 18.43
C ALA A 139 -2.47 12.51 17.14
N ALA A 140 -1.65 12.87 16.13
CA ALA A 140 -2.14 13.30 14.82
C ALA A 140 -3.02 12.23 14.18
N PHE A 141 -2.63 10.96 14.25
CA PHE A 141 -3.46 9.86 13.74
C PHE A 141 -4.79 9.78 14.50
N ALA A 142 -4.73 9.84 15.83
CA ALA A 142 -5.91 9.78 16.69
C ALA A 142 -6.87 10.94 16.46
N TYR A 143 -6.37 12.16 16.30
CA TYR A 143 -7.20 13.33 15.99
C TYR A 143 -7.85 13.20 14.62
N GLY A 144 -7.13 12.70 13.61
CA GLY A 144 -7.66 12.51 12.27
C GLY A 144 -8.71 11.41 12.19
N SER A 145 -8.60 10.37 13.02
CA SER A 145 -9.52 9.23 13.03
C SER A 145 -10.75 9.39 13.93
N ARG A 146 -10.87 10.51 14.65
CA ARG A 146 -11.91 10.71 15.69
C ARG A 146 -13.33 10.62 15.12
N GLY A 147 -14.18 9.82 15.76
CA GLY A 147 -15.61 9.72 15.40
C GLY A 147 -15.86 8.93 14.11
N LEU A 148 -14.81 8.34 13.55
CA LEU A 148 -14.84 7.49 12.39
C LEU A 148 -14.51 6.05 12.79
N ASN A 149 -14.94 5.10 11.97
CA ASN A 149 -14.64 3.68 12.15
C ASN A 149 -14.14 3.07 10.84
N GLY A 150 -13.45 1.93 10.96
CA GLY A 150 -13.03 1.15 9.80
C GLY A 150 -12.06 1.91 8.89
N PRO A 151 -12.12 1.71 7.56
CA PRO A 151 -11.11 2.26 6.66
C PRO A 151 -11.14 3.80 6.51
N GLU A 152 -12.29 4.42 6.77
CA GLU A 152 -12.38 5.89 6.78
C GLU A 152 -11.58 6.49 7.95
N ALA A 153 -11.63 5.86 9.13
CA ALA A 153 -10.82 6.26 10.27
C ALA A 153 -9.32 6.16 9.98
N LEU A 154 -8.90 5.10 9.28
CA LEU A 154 -7.51 4.86 8.91
C LEU A 154 -7.00 5.88 7.90
N SER A 155 -7.75 6.14 6.83
CA SER A 155 -7.39 7.13 5.81
C SER A 155 -7.30 8.53 6.40
N ARG A 156 -8.30 8.97 7.18
CA ARG A 156 -8.30 10.31 7.80
C ARG A 156 -7.23 10.48 8.88
N GLY A 157 -6.96 9.43 9.67
CA GLY A 157 -5.86 9.42 10.64
C GLY A 157 -4.50 9.53 9.94
N PHE A 158 -4.31 8.74 8.88
CA PHE A 158 -3.07 8.77 8.11
C PHE A 158 -2.84 10.09 7.40
N GLU A 159 -3.91 10.69 6.85
CA GLU A 159 -3.88 12.00 6.21
C GLU A 159 -3.34 13.07 7.16
N LEU A 160 -3.93 13.23 8.36
CA LEU A 160 -3.47 14.22 9.34
C LEU A 160 -2.04 13.94 9.82
N LEU A 161 -1.68 12.66 10.02
CA LEU A 161 -0.30 12.29 10.36
C LEU A 161 0.68 12.68 9.25
N THR A 162 0.33 12.44 7.99
CA THR A 162 1.16 12.79 6.83
C THR A 162 1.37 14.29 6.73
N VAL A 163 0.31 15.10 6.89
CA VAL A 163 0.43 16.57 6.90
C VAL A 163 1.31 17.03 8.07
N THR A 164 1.18 16.41 9.24
CA THR A 164 2.01 16.71 10.41
C THR A 164 3.48 16.37 10.16
N VAL A 165 3.78 15.19 9.62
CA VAL A 165 5.14 14.77 9.25
C VAL A 165 5.74 15.73 8.23
N LYS A 166 4.99 16.11 7.20
CA LYS A 166 5.41 17.09 6.20
C LYS A 166 5.74 18.43 6.83
N LYS A 167 4.93 18.91 7.78
CA LYS A 167 5.17 20.17 8.49
C LYS A 167 6.44 20.14 9.34
N VAL A 168 6.73 19.00 9.97
CA VAL A 168 7.89 18.85 10.87
C VAL A 168 9.19 18.61 10.10
N THR A 169 9.13 17.81 9.04
CA THR A 169 10.33 17.35 8.30
C THR A 169 10.60 18.13 7.02
N GLY A 170 9.59 18.84 6.48
CA GLY A 170 9.62 19.42 5.14
C GLY A 170 9.47 18.40 4.01
N ILE A 171 9.46 17.09 4.31
CA ILE A 171 9.42 16.02 3.33
C ILE A 171 7.96 15.69 3.02
N THR A 172 7.61 15.64 1.73
CA THR A 172 6.28 15.18 1.30
C THR A 172 6.35 13.73 0.87
N PRO A 173 5.66 12.80 1.55
CA PRO A 173 5.59 11.40 1.13
C PRO A 173 4.89 11.26 -0.23
N ASP A 174 5.47 10.46 -1.12
CA ASP A 174 4.87 10.04 -2.40
C ASP A 174 3.90 8.86 -2.23
N ALA A 175 4.10 8.05 -1.19
CA ALA A 175 3.28 6.90 -0.86
C ALA A 175 3.17 6.72 0.66
N GLY A 176 2.18 5.91 1.07
CA GLY A 176 1.93 5.59 2.47
C GLY A 176 1.50 4.14 2.64
N ALA A 177 1.92 3.52 3.75
CA ALA A 177 1.47 2.19 4.14
C ALA A 177 1.10 2.18 5.62
N ILE A 178 -0.03 1.54 5.93
CA ILE A 178 -0.49 1.30 7.30
C ILE A 178 -0.39 -0.19 7.55
N ILE A 179 0.28 -0.57 8.64
CA ILE A 179 0.44 -1.96 9.04
C ILE A 179 -0.03 -2.08 10.49
N ASP A 180 -0.92 -3.03 10.75
CA ASP A 180 -1.26 -3.45 12.11
C ASP A 180 -0.39 -4.63 12.54
N PHE A 181 -0.45 -5.00 13.82
CA PHE A 181 0.37 -6.09 14.35
C PHE A 181 0.12 -7.43 13.65
N GLN A 182 -1.13 -7.69 13.24
CA GLN A 182 -1.49 -8.93 12.53
C GLN A 182 -0.91 -8.96 11.11
N GLY A 183 -0.93 -7.82 10.41
CA GLY A 183 -0.29 -7.64 9.12
C GLY A 183 1.21 -7.84 9.20
N PHE A 184 1.86 -7.26 10.22
CA PHE A 184 3.30 -7.46 10.45
C PHE A 184 3.65 -8.95 10.64
N ARG A 185 2.90 -9.67 11.47
CA ARG A 185 3.12 -11.12 11.68
C ARG A 185 3.04 -11.92 10.38
N LYS A 186 2.04 -11.64 9.53
CA LYS A 186 1.90 -12.31 8.24
C LYS A 186 3.08 -12.03 7.31
N VAL A 187 3.61 -10.81 7.31
CA VAL A 187 4.80 -10.47 6.52
C VAL A 187 6.00 -11.30 6.98
N VAL A 188 6.22 -11.41 8.29
CA VAL A 188 7.31 -12.23 8.84
C VAL A 188 7.12 -13.71 8.53
N GLU A 189 5.89 -14.23 8.64
CA GLU A 189 5.56 -15.62 8.32
C GLU A 189 5.85 -15.96 6.85
N VAL A 190 5.52 -15.06 5.91
CA VAL A 190 5.84 -15.20 4.48
C VAL A 190 7.35 -15.18 4.23
N LEU A 191 8.10 -14.37 4.98
CA LEU A 191 9.56 -14.35 4.93
C LEU A 191 10.19 -15.57 5.65
N GLY A 192 9.41 -16.32 6.43
CA GLY A 192 9.83 -17.48 7.23
C GLY A 192 10.54 -17.09 8.52
N ARG A 193 11.58 -16.26 8.45
CA ARG A 193 12.32 -15.76 9.63
C ARG A 193 13.08 -14.48 9.31
N VAL A 194 13.33 -13.67 10.36
CA VAL A 194 14.23 -12.52 10.29
C VAL A 194 15.43 -12.80 11.20
N CYS A 195 16.62 -12.83 10.61
CA CYS A 195 17.86 -12.93 11.37
C CYS A 195 18.28 -11.54 11.82
N MET A 196 18.37 -11.35 13.13
CA MET A 196 18.83 -10.10 13.75
C MET A 196 20.02 -10.39 14.65
N TYR A 197 20.99 -9.49 14.64
CA TYR A 197 22.03 -9.46 15.66
C TYR A 197 21.45 -8.71 16.87
N VAL A 198 21.52 -9.34 18.03
CA VAL A 198 21.05 -8.76 19.30
C VAL A 198 22.29 -8.55 20.15
N ASP A 199 22.62 -7.27 20.38
CA ASP A 199 23.86 -6.90 21.06
C ASP A 199 23.85 -7.25 22.56
N GLU A 200 22.66 -7.30 23.17
CA GLU A 200 22.46 -7.46 24.62
C GLU A 200 21.36 -8.48 24.92
N ASP A 201 21.63 -9.39 25.85
CA ASP A 201 20.65 -10.39 26.30
C ASP A 201 19.43 -9.70 26.92
N THR A 202 18.30 -9.77 26.21
CA THR A 202 17.06 -9.10 26.59
C THR A 202 15.91 -10.10 26.70
N THR A 203 15.24 -10.13 27.84
CA THR A 203 14.03 -10.94 28.01
C THR A 203 12.79 -10.10 27.70
N SER A 204 12.03 -10.50 26.68
CA SER A 204 10.72 -9.90 26.41
C SER A 204 9.67 -10.43 27.38
N ILE A 205 8.92 -9.54 28.02
CA ILE A 205 7.73 -9.91 28.81
C ILE A 205 6.50 -10.20 27.93
N HIS A 206 6.61 -9.95 26.62
CA HIS A 206 5.55 -10.14 25.62
C HIS A 206 5.85 -11.33 24.69
N ILE A 207 6.40 -12.42 25.22
CA ILE A 207 6.61 -13.65 24.45
C ILE A 207 5.23 -14.27 24.16
N GLY A 208 4.79 -14.16 22.90
CA GLY A 208 3.72 -15.02 22.40
C GLY A 208 4.17 -16.47 22.50
N ARG A 209 3.30 -17.38 22.93
CA ARG A 209 3.60 -18.82 22.88
C ARG A 209 2.86 -19.44 21.70
N ASP A 210 3.54 -20.30 20.96
CA ASP A 210 2.91 -21.10 19.93
C ASP A 210 1.97 -22.16 20.55
N ARG A 211 1.23 -22.92 19.73
CA ARG A 211 0.33 -23.99 20.20
C ARG A 211 1.05 -25.10 20.97
N SER A 212 2.37 -25.19 20.84
CA SER A 212 3.26 -26.14 21.54
C SER A 212 3.91 -25.54 22.79
N GLY A 213 3.55 -24.31 23.18
CA GLY A 213 4.06 -23.64 24.37
C GLY A 213 5.48 -23.07 24.23
N LYS A 214 6.08 -23.11 23.03
CA LYS A 214 7.39 -22.50 22.75
C LYS A 214 7.23 -20.99 22.49
N PRO A 215 8.26 -20.17 22.75
CA PRO A 215 8.29 -18.79 22.28
C PRO A 215 7.99 -18.75 20.77
N ALA A 216 6.97 -17.98 20.40
CA ALA A 216 6.54 -17.73 19.02
C ALA A 216 7.35 -16.61 18.38
#